data_AF-A0A7S0ANA7-F1
#
_entry.id   AF-A0A7S0ANA7-F1
#
_cell.length_a   1.000
_cell.length_b   1.000
_cell.length_c   1.000
_cell.angle_alpha   90.00
_cell.angle_beta   90.00
_cell.angle_gamma   90.00
#
_symmetry.space_group_name_H-M   'P 1'
#
loop_
_entity.id
_entity.type
_entity.pdbx_description
1 polymer ?
#
loop_
_entity_poly.entity_id
_entity_poly.type
_entity_poly.pdbx_seq_one_letter_code
_entity_poly.pdbx_strand_id
1 'polypeptide(L)'
;RGENNDDCRPNAVMFNSTIHALSKNSSTDANDRAREVIANMWRLYDNCGKPDVRPSTTTYNSLLNCLAKSRRDGSAEEALELLRQMETDSAIPSPDIYSYVSVVDALATEASPDASKKARTIVARVEALYRQSSDPDLKPNILLYTGLVRAVESGGELESATIHSIEDHVRREGIRADEVFCRSVKSALERVEAVQA
;
A
#
# COMPACT_ATOMS: atom_id res chain seq x y z
N ARG A 1 18.97 -37.95 -29.81
CA ARG A 1 17.83 -37.15 -30.33
C ARG A 1 17.39 -36.29 -29.16
N GLY A 2 17.57 -34.97 -29.29
CA GLY A 2 17.73 -34.02 -28.18
C GLY A 2 16.62 -34.03 -27.15
N GLU A 3 17.06 -34.07 -25.89
CA GLU A 3 16.31 -33.68 -24.71
C GLU A 3 15.91 -32.20 -24.89
N ASN A 4 14.62 -31.92 -24.99
CA ASN A 4 14.12 -30.56 -25.02
C ASN A 4 14.36 -29.94 -23.65
N ASN A 5 15.44 -29.18 -23.58
CA ASN A 5 15.92 -28.37 -22.47
C ASN A 5 14.95 -27.22 -22.18
N ASP A 6 13.81 -27.52 -21.55
CA ASP A 6 12.80 -26.55 -21.08
C ASP A 6 13.02 -26.13 -19.62
N ASP A 7 14.19 -26.43 -19.04
CA ASP A 7 14.39 -26.49 -17.59
C ASP A 7 14.95 -25.21 -16.92
N CYS A 8 14.97 -24.06 -17.61
CA CYS A 8 15.52 -22.81 -17.05
C CYS A 8 14.84 -21.52 -17.57
N ARG A 9 13.52 -21.52 -17.80
CA ARG A 9 12.78 -20.26 -17.98
C ARG A 9 12.04 -19.93 -16.68
N PRO A 10 12.34 -18.79 -16.03
CA PRO A 10 11.56 -18.34 -14.87
C PRO A 10 10.08 -18.32 -15.23
N ASN A 11 9.29 -19.11 -14.51
CA ASN A 11 7.84 -19.15 -14.68
C ASN A 11 7.16 -18.14 -13.73
N ALA A 12 5.89 -17.86 -13.98
CA ALA A 12 5.07 -16.99 -13.12
C ALA A 12 5.08 -17.44 -11.64
N VAL A 13 5.18 -18.75 -11.40
CA VAL A 13 5.23 -19.36 -10.07
C VAL A 13 6.49 -18.94 -9.31
N MET A 14 7.64 -18.88 -9.98
CA MET A 14 8.91 -18.42 -9.39
C MET A 14 8.83 -16.96 -8.99
N PHE A 15 8.28 -16.09 -9.85
CA PHE A 15 8.12 -14.67 -9.56
C PHE A 15 7.12 -14.41 -8.43
N ASN A 16 5.98 -15.10 -8.43
CA ASN A 16 5.00 -14.96 -7.35
C ASN A 16 5.57 -15.44 -6.00
N SER A 17 6.38 -16.52 -6.03
CA SER A 17 7.03 -17.04 -4.82
C SER A 17 8.11 -16.08 -4.29
N THR A 18 8.94 -15.52 -5.17
CA THR A 18 9.97 -14.54 -4.76
C THR A 18 9.32 -13.26 -4.24
N ILE A 19 8.31 -12.73 -4.93
CA ILE A 19 7.59 -11.52 -4.51
C ILE A 19 6.87 -11.73 -3.18
N HIS A 20 6.23 -12.89 -2.98
CA HIS A 20 5.59 -13.20 -1.69
C HIS A 20 6.63 -13.29 -0.56
N ALA A 21 7.78 -13.94 -0.81
CA ALA A 21 8.87 -14.00 0.17
C ALA A 21 9.44 -12.61 0.48
N LEU A 22 9.59 -11.75 -0.53
CA LEU A 22 10.06 -10.37 -0.38
C LEU A 22 9.06 -9.53 0.41
N SER A 23 7.75 -9.69 0.20
CA SER A 23 6.69 -8.97 0.96
C SER A 23 6.69 -9.23 2.47
N LYS A 24 7.33 -10.32 2.90
CA LYS A 24 7.51 -10.68 4.30
C LYS A 24 8.81 -10.16 4.90
N ASN A 25 9.79 -9.79 4.07
CA ASN A 25 11.09 -9.30 4.50
C ASN A 25 11.14 -7.77 4.39
N SER A 26 11.43 -7.09 5.51
CA SER A 26 11.51 -5.63 5.60
C SER A 26 12.93 -5.08 5.36
N SER A 27 13.82 -5.87 4.77
CA SER A 27 15.20 -5.45 4.49
C SER A 27 15.26 -4.52 3.28
N THR A 28 16.19 -3.56 3.27
CA THR A 28 16.42 -2.68 2.10
C THR A 28 16.74 -3.47 0.83
N ASP A 29 17.49 -4.55 0.96
CA ASP A 29 17.75 -5.54 -0.11
C ASP A 29 16.47 -6.11 -0.71
N ALA A 30 15.40 -6.26 0.09
CA ALA A 30 14.14 -6.81 -0.40
C ALA A 30 13.42 -5.85 -1.36
N ASN A 31 13.54 -4.53 -1.16
CA ASN A 31 12.96 -3.53 -2.06
C ASN A 31 13.67 -3.54 -3.42
N ASP A 32 15.00 -3.55 -3.42
CA ASP A 32 15.80 -3.55 -4.64
C ASP A 32 15.60 -4.85 -5.43
N ARG A 33 15.55 -5.99 -4.72
CA ARG A 33 15.23 -7.29 -5.35
C ARG A 33 13.80 -7.37 -5.86
N ALA A 34 12.82 -6.77 -5.18
CA ALA A 34 11.45 -6.71 -5.67
C ALA A 34 11.35 -5.89 -6.96
N ARG A 35 12.08 -4.78 -7.06
CA ARG A 35 12.20 -3.99 -8.30
C ARG A 35 12.87 -4.77 -9.42
N GLU A 36 13.96 -5.45 -9.12
CA GLU A 36 14.67 -6.29 -10.09
C GLU A 36 13.76 -7.40 -10.63
N VAL A 37 12.98 -8.04 -9.75
CA VAL A 37 11.99 -9.04 -10.16
C VAL A 37 10.93 -8.44 -11.09
N ILE A 38 10.36 -7.27 -10.76
CA ILE A 38 9.38 -6.60 -11.62
C ILE A 38 9.98 -6.21 -12.97
N ALA A 39 11.21 -5.69 -13.00
CA ALA A 39 11.91 -5.35 -14.24
C ALA A 39 12.17 -6.60 -15.10
N ASN A 40 12.54 -7.72 -14.47
CA ASN A 40 12.72 -8.99 -15.15
C ASN A 40 11.40 -9.54 -15.71
N MET A 41 10.29 -9.38 -14.98
CA MET A 41 8.95 -9.75 -15.45
C MET A 41 8.55 -8.94 -16.69
N TRP A 42 8.75 -7.62 -16.68
CA TRP A 42 8.54 -6.77 -17.86
C TRP A 42 9.41 -7.18 -19.05
N ARG A 43 10.70 -7.41 -18.82
CA ARG A 43 11.63 -7.87 -19.88
C ARG A 43 11.20 -9.20 -20.49
N LEU A 44 10.69 -10.13 -19.68
CA LEU A 44 10.19 -11.41 -20.18
C LEU A 44 8.85 -11.24 -20.90
N TYR A 45 7.99 -10.33 -20.45
CA TYR A 45 6.75 -10.00 -21.15
C TYR A 45 7.04 -9.45 -22.55
N ASP A 46 7.98 -8.52 -22.69
CA ASP A 46 8.37 -7.95 -23.99
C ASP A 46 9.00 -9.00 -24.92
N ASN A 47 9.83 -9.90 -24.36
CA ASN A 47 10.53 -10.92 -25.16
C ASN A 47 9.68 -12.13 -25.54
N CYS A 48 8.75 -12.55 -24.67
CA CYS A 48 8.00 -13.80 -24.83
C CYS A 48 6.50 -13.58 -25.10
N GLY A 49 5.97 -12.38 -24.91
CA GLY A 49 4.55 -12.05 -25.10
C GLY A 49 3.59 -12.86 -24.24
N LYS A 50 4.09 -13.54 -23.21
CA LYS A 50 3.27 -14.42 -22.36
C LYS A 50 2.55 -13.59 -21.30
N PRO A 51 1.22 -13.64 -21.20
CA PRO A 51 0.49 -12.87 -20.20
C PRO A 51 0.84 -13.26 -18.77
N ASP A 52 1.24 -14.52 -18.54
CA ASP A 52 1.58 -15.06 -17.22
C ASP A 52 2.80 -14.40 -16.57
N VAL A 53 3.68 -13.78 -17.38
CA VAL A 53 4.86 -13.07 -16.87
C VAL A 53 4.63 -11.57 -16.73
N ARG A 54 3.46 -11.05 -17.11
CA ARG A 54 3.12 -9.64 -16.93
C ARG A 54 2.94 -9.35 -15.44
N PRO A 55 3.61 -8.32 -14.89
CA PRO A 55 3.36 -7.88 -13.51
C PRO A 55 1.88 -7.54 -13.29
N SER A 56 1.32 -8.07 -12.20
CA SER A 56 -0.08 -7.84 -11.81
C SER A 56 -0.16 -6.81 -10.69
N THR A 57 -1.37 -6.33 -10.37
CA THR A 57 -1.62 -5.46 -9.22
C THR A 57 -1.06 -6.06 -7.93
N THR A 58 -1.17 -7.40 -7.76
CA THR A 58 -0.60 -8.11 -6.61
C THR A 58 0.93 -7.99 -6.52
N THR A 59 1.63 -8.00 -7.66
CA THR A 59 3.08 -7.82 -7.71
C THR A 59 3.46 -6.43 -7.21
N TYR A 60 2.77 -5.40 -7.67
CA TYR A 60 3.01 -4.01 -7.24
C TYR A 60 2.59 -3.77 -5.78
N ASN A 61 1.46 -4.35 -5.34
CA ASN A 61 1.03 -4.30 -3.94
C ASN A 61 2.05 -4.92 -2.99
N SER A 62 2.71 -6.00 -3.42
CA SER A 62 3.77 -6.61 -2.65
C SER A 62 4.97 -5.68 -2.49
N LEU A 63 5.38 -4.98 -3.57
CA LEU A 63 6.43 -3.97 -3.51
C LEU A 63 6.03 -2.78 -2.61
N LEU A 64 4.80 -2.28 -2.75
CA LEU A 64 4.27 -1.23 -1.88
C LEU A 64 4.28 -1.64 -0.40
N ASN A 65 3.90 -2.88 -0.09
CA ASN A 65 3.96 -3.42 1.26
C ASN A 65 5.40 -3.60 1.77
N CYS A 66 6.38 -3.92 0.91
CA CYS A 66 7.80 -3.88 1.29
C CYS A 66 8.23 -2.45 1.64
N LEU A 67 7.86 -1.46 0.83
CA LEU A 67 8.17 -0.05 1.07
C LEU A 67 7.50 0.45 2.36
N ALA A 68 6.27 0.03 2.63
CA ALA A 68 5.55 0.40 3.86
C ALA A 68 6.19 -0.15 5.14
N LYS A 69 6.85 -1.32 5.04
CA LYS A 69 7.58 -1.92 6.17
C LYS A 69 9.03 -1.48 6.26
N SER A 70 9.53 -0.81 5.24
CA SER A 70 10.90 -0.32 5.19
C SER A 70 11.05 0.88 6.13
N ARG A 71 12.01 0.82 7.05
CA ARG A 71 12.37 1.94 7.94
C ARG A 71 13.38 2.90 7.33
N ARG A 72 13.55 2.86 6.01
CA ARG A 72 14.49 3.73 5.29
C ARG A 72 13.81 5.07 4.99
N ASP A 73 14.51 6.16 5.29
CA ASP A 73 14.08 7.51 4.92
C ASP A 73 13.79 7.60 3.41
N GLY A 74 12.64 8.16 3.05
CA GLY A 74 12.17 8.26 1.66
C GLY A 74 11.39 7.05 1.15
N SER A 75 11.20 5.98 1.94
CA SER A 75 10.40 4.82 1.51
C SER A 75 8.93 5.19 1.22
N ALA A 76 8.34 6.12 1.98
CA ALA A 76 6.96 6.55 1.73
C ALA A 76 6.85 7.43 0.47
N GLU A 77 7.85 8.28 0.19
CA GLU A 77 7.91 9.05 -1.05
C GLU A 77 8.10 8.13 -2.27
N GLU A 78 8.94 7.09 -2.15
CA GLU A 78 9.05 6.05 -3.18
C GLU A 78 7.73 5.30 -3.38
N ALA A 79 6.97 5.03 -2.31
CA ALA A 79 5.65 4.39 -2.39
C ALA A 79 4.60 5.29 -3.06
N LEU A 80 4.62 6.59 -2.76
CA LEU A 80 3.77 7.59 -3.41
C LEU A 80 4.03 7.68 -4.91
N GLU A 81 5.31 7.76 -5.30
CA GLU A 81 5.69 7.83 -6.71
C GLU A 81 5.30 6.54 -7.45
N LEU A 82 5.46 5.38 -6.82
CA LEU A 82 5.01 4.11 -7.39
C LEU A 82 3.49 4.07 -7.60
N LEU A 83 2.72 4.54 -6.62
CA LEU A 83 1.26 4.65 -6.75
C LEU A 83 0.86 5.61 -7.88
N ARG A 84 1.56 6.74 -8.00
CA ARG A 84 1.34 7.71 -9.09
C ARG A 84 1.63 7.07 -10.44
N GLN A 85 2.69 6.28 -10.55
CA GLN A 85 3.02 5.54 -11.77
C GLN A 85 1.90 4.56 -12.14
N MET A 86 1.36 3.80 -11.18
CA MET A 86 0.22 2.90 -11.40
C MET A 86 -1.05 3.63 -11.89
N GLU A 87 -1.24 4.89 -11.52
CA GLU A 87 -2.38 5.69 -11.96
C GLU A 87 -2.19 6.33 -13.34
N THR A 88 -0.96 6.72 -13.68
CA THR A 88 -0.68 7.45 -14.92
C THR A 88 -0.27 6.56 -16.08
N ASP A 89 0.41 5.44 -15.80
CA ASP A 89 0.94 4.56 -16.83
C ASP A 89 -0.05 3.41 -17.10
N SER A 90 -0.68 3.44 -18.27
CA SER A 90 -1.62 2.41 -18.71
C SER A 90 -0.94 1.06 -19.00
N ALA A 91 0.39 1.03 -19.14
CA ALA A 91 1.14 -0.22 -19.21
C ALA A 91 1.13 -0.93 -17.86
N ILE A 92 1.22 -0.18 -16.76
CA ILE A 92 1.22 -0.70 -15.39
C ILE A 92 -0.23 -1.06 -14.98
N PRO A 93 -0.43 -2.15 -14.21
CA PRO A 93 -1.74 -2.47 -13.64
C PRO A 93 -2.28 -1.34 -12.75
N SER A 94 -3.56 -1.04 -12.89
CA SER A 94 -4.25 -0.03 -12.09
C SER A 94 -4.19 -0.38 -10.59
N PRO A 95 -4.09 0.63 -9.71
CA PRO A 95 -4.05 0.41 -8.28
C PRO A 95 -5.41 -0.05 -7.76
N ASP A 96 -5.37 -0.92 -6.76
CA ASP A 96 -6.55 -1.34 -6.00
C ASP A 96 -6.54 -0.71 -4.60
N ILE A 97 -7.56 -0.99 -3.79
CA ILE A 97 -7.63 -0.52 -2.42
C ILE A 97 -6.40 -0.89 -1.59
N TYR A 98 -5.78 -2.05 -1.83
CA TYR A 98 -4.60 -2.50 -1.10
C TYR A 98 -3.34 -1.72 -1.49
N SER A 99 -3.25 -1.24 -2.74
CA SER A 99 -2.21 -0.30 -3.16
C SER A 99 -2.28 0.97 -2.31
N TYR A 100 -3.47 1.56 -2.18
CA TYR A 100 -3.68 2.79 -1.39
C TYR A 100 -3.43 2.56 0.10
N VAL A 101 -3.93 1.47 0.67
CA VAL A 101 -3.70 1.09 2.07
C VAL A 101 -2.20 0.99 2.37
N SER A 102 -1.44 0.34 1.48
CA SER A 102 0.01 0.17 1.66
C SER A 102 0.75 1.51 1.68
N VAL A 103 0.38 2.47 0.83
CA VAL A 103 0.98 3.81 0.82
C VAL A 103 0.61 4.59 2.08
N VAL A 104 -0.64 4.51 2.54
CA VAL A 104 -1.06 5.17 3.79
C VAL A 104 -0.31 4.58 4.99
N ASP A 105 -0.12 3.26 5.04
CA ASP A 105 0.71 2.61 6.07
C ASP A 105 2.17 3.06 5.98
N ALA A 106 2.74 3.21 4.78
CA ALA A 106 4.09 3.75 4.60
C ALA A 106 4.21 5.18 5.17
N LEU A 107 3.24 6.05 4.89
CA LEU A 107 3.17 7.41 5.44
C LEU A 107 3.03 7.42 6.96
N ALA A 108 2.31 6.45 7.53
CA ALA A 108 2.18 6.32 8.98
C ALA A 108 3.52 6.00 9.68
N THR A 109 4.48 5.40 8.96
CA THR A 109 5.82 5.13 9.49
C THR A 109 6.77 6.32 9.46
N GLU A 110 6.55 7.30 8.58
CA GLU A 110 7.43 8.47 8.42
C GLU A 110 7.29 9.50 9.55
N ALA A 111 6.24 9.39 10.38
CA ALA A 111 6.00 10.24 11.56
C ALA A 111 6.22 11.75 11.33
N SER A 112 5.78 12.24 10.16
CA SER A 112 5.86 13.65 9.78
C SER A 112 4.45 14.27 9.65
N PRO A 113 4.27 15.57 10.00
CA PRO A 113 2.98 16.24 9.81
C PRO A 113 2.55 16.29 8.34
N ASP A 114 3.53 16.34 7.42
CA ASP A 114 3.29 16.28 5.98
C ASP A 114 2.73 14.92 5.55
N ALA A 115 3.26 13.82 6.10
CA ALA A 115 2.75 12.48 5.84
C ALA A 115 1.29 12.30 6.28
N SER A 116 0.88 12.90 7.40
CA SER A 116 -0.52 12.91 7.85
C SER A 116 -1.46 13.62 6.85
N LYS A 117 -1.03 14.78 6.32
CA LYS A 117 -1.79 15.52 5.28
C LYS A 117 -1.86 14.72 3.97
N LYS A 118 -0.76 14.11 3.55
CA LYS A 118 -0.70 13.23 2.38
C LYS A 118 -1.64 12.03 2.55
N ALA A 119 -1.63 11.37 3.72
CA ALA A 119 -2.52 10.25 4.02
C ALA A 119 -3.99 10.63 3.90
N ARG A 120 -4.43 11.77 4.46
CA ARG A 120 -5.80 12.29 4.30
C ARG A 120 -6.17 12.53 2.84
N THR A 121 -5.24 13.10 2.08
CA THR A 121 -5.44 13.39 0.65
C THR A 121 -5.65 12.10 -0.14
N ILE A 122 -4.89 11.04 0.17
CA ILE A 122 -5.07 9.72 -0.44
C ILE A 122 -6.44 9.14 -0.10
N VAL A 123 -6.85 9.14 1.17
CA VAL A 123 -8.16 8.60 1.57
C VAL A 123 -9.30 9.33 0.86
N ALA A 124 -9.26 10.67 0.82
CA ALA A 124 -10.23 11.47 0.10
C ALA A 124 -10.24 11.16 -1.41
N ARG A 125 -9.07 10.88 -1.99
CA ARG A 125 -8.94 10.48 -3.40
C ARG A 125 -9.60 9.12 -3.65
N VAL A 126 -9.34 8.12 -2.80
CA VAL A 126 -9.96 6.79 -2.92
C VAL A 126 -11.48 6.88 -2.83
N GLU A 127 -12.01 7.66 -1.89
CA GLU A 127 -13.46 7.87 -1.76
C GLU A 127 -14.07 8.59 -2.96
N ALA A 128 -13.35 9.56 -3.55
CA ALA A 128 -13.78 10.24 -4.77
C ALA A 128 -13.78 9.28 -5.96
N LEU A 129 -12.73 8.46 -6.11
CA LEU A 129 -12.63 7.46 -7.16
C LEU A 129 -13.74 6.42 -7.02
N TYR A 130 -13.96 5.86 -5.83
CA TYR A 130 -15.03 4.90 -5.57
C TYR A 130 -16.42 5.48 -5.88
N ARG A 131 -16.68 6.75 -5.51
CA ARG A 131 -17.94 7.41 -5.87
C ARG A 131 -18.13 7.61 -7.38
N GLN A 132 -17.04 7.80 -8.13
CA GLN A 132 -17.10 8.02 -9.58
C GLN A 132 -17.19 6.71 -10.37
N SER A 133 -16.37 5.72 -10.05
CA SER A 133 -16.30 4.46 -10.78
C SER A 133 -17.26 3.39 -10.24
N SER A 134 -17.69 3.49 -8.98
CA SER A 134 -18.38 2.41 -8.25
C SER A 134 -17.65 1.06 -8.34
N ASP A 135 -16.31 1.12 -8.47
CA ASP A 135 -15.48 -0.06 -8.63
C ASP A 135 -15.34 -0.80 -7.29
N PRO A 136 -15.76 -2.08 -7.19
CA PRO A 136 -15.62 -2.85 -5.96
C PRO A 136 -14.16 -2.98 -5.49
N ASP A 137 -13.18 -2.94 -6.39
CA ASP A 137 -11.76 -3.07 -6.05
C ASP A 137 -11.20 -1.79 -5.39
N LEU A 138 -11.93 -0.67 -5.47
CA LEU A 138 -11.58 0.61 -4.84
C LEU A 138 -12.43 0.90 -3.59
N LYS A 139 -13.29 -0.04 -3.18
CA LYS A 139 -14.17 0.16 -2.02
C LYS A 139 -13.34 0.42 -0.75
N PRO A 140 -13.49 1.59 -0.10
CA PRO A 140 -12.80 1.88 1.16
C PRO A 140 -13.04 0.78 2.20
N ASN A 141 -11.96 0.29 2.80
CA ASN A 141 -12.00 -0.75 3.83
C ASN A 141 -11.51 -0.20 5.17
N ILE A 142 -11.72 -0.97 6.25
CA ILE A 142 -11.31 -0.55 7.59
C ILE A 142 -9.78 -0.40 7.72
N LEU A 143 -9.00 -1.11 6.90
CA LEU A 143 -7.54 -1.00 6.89
C LEU A 143 -7.07 0.38 6.44
N LEU A 144 -7.74 0.98 5.45
CA LEU A 144 -7.44 2.33 4.97
C LEU A 144 -7.58 3.36 6.09
N TYR A 145 -8.69 3.31 6.83
CA TYR A 145 -8.93 4.22 7.95
C TYR A 145 -8.04 3.91 9.15
N THR A 146 -7.68 2.64 9.38
CA THR A 146 -6.71 2.26 10.41
C THR A 146 -5.34 2.86 10.13
N GLY A 147 -4.86 2.77 8.88
CA GLY A 147 -3.63 3.42 8.44
C GLY A 147 -3.71 4.95 8.59
N LEU A 148 -4.86 5.55 8.26
CA LEU A 148 -5.07 6.99 8.43
C LEU A 148 -4.97 7.42 9.90
N VAL A 149 -5.62 6.71 10.82
CA VAL A 149 -5.55 7.01 12.26
C VAL A 149 -4.11 6.92 12.75
N ARG A 150 -3.35 5.90 12.33
CA ARG A 150 -1.92 5.79 12.66
C ARG A 150 -1.09 6.93 12.08
N ALA A 151 -1.36 7.36 10.84
CA ALA A 151 -0.65 8.47 10.23
C ALA A 151 -0.93 9.80 10.95
N VAL A 152 -2.18 10.04 11.36
CA VAL A 152 -2.55 11.21 12.17
C VAL A 152 -1.89 11.15 13.55
N GLU A 153 -1.88 9.97 14.17
CA GLU A 153 -1.25 9.74 15.47
C GLU A 153 0.27 10.00 15.43
N SER A 154 0.96 9.47 14.42
CA SER A 154 2.40 9.65 14.24
C SER A 154 2.77 11.06 13.76
N GLY A 155 1.90 11.74 13.02
CA GLY A 155 2.14 13.08 12.47
C GLY A 155 2.00 14.22 13.47
N GLY A 156 1.62 13.94 14.72
CA GLY A 156 1.51 14.94 15.79
C GLY A 156 0.33 15.91 15.67
N GLU A 157 -0.49 15.78 14.63
CA GLU A 157 -1.79 16.47 14.49
C GLU A 157 -2.86 15.76 15.33
N LEU A 158 -2.57 15.59 16.62
CA LEU A 158 -3.40 14.89 17.58
C LEU A 158 -4.57 15.77 18.03
N GLU A 159 -5.56 15.92 17.14
CA GLU A 159 -6.85 16.50 17.49
C GLU A 159 -7.87 15.39 17.74
N SER A 160 -8.39 15.29 18.97
CA SER A 160 -9.48 14.38 19.32
C SER A 160 -10.68 14.54 18.36
N ALA A 161 -10.98 15.77 17.93
CA ALA A 161 -12.02 16.05 16.94
C ALA A 161 -11.78 15.36 15.59
N THR A 162 -10.53 15.31 15.12
CA THR A 162 -10.17 14.65 13.86
C THR A 162 -10.34 13.13 13.97
N ILE A 163 -9.90 12.54 15.10
CA ILE A 163 -10.04 11.09 15.34
C ILE A 163 -11.52 10.70 15.42
N HIS A 164 -12.34 11.46 16.16
CA HIS A 164 -13.79 11.21 16.24
C HIS A 164 -14.49 11.42 14.89
N SER A 165 -14.06 12.39 14.08
CA SER A 165 -14.58 12.59 12.73
C SER A 165 -14.34 11.36 11.85
N ILE A 166 -13.14 10.77 11.92
CA ILE A 166 -12.81 9.53 11.20
C ILE A 166 -13.68 8.37 11.69
N GLU A 167 -13.84 8.20 13.01
CA GLU A 167 -14.67 7.15 13.59
C GLU A 167 -16.14 7.28 13.19
N ASP A 168 -16.70 8.49 13.24
CA ASP A 168 -18.05 8.79 12.81
C ASP A 168 -18.23 8.53 11.31
N HIS A 169 -17.24 8.87 10.49
CA HIS A 169 -17.27 8.63 9.05
C HIS A 169 -17.30 7.13 8.74
N VAL A 170 -16.41 6.33 9.35
CA VAL A 170 -16.39 4.87 9.24
C VAL A 170 -17.75 4.27 9.63
N ARG A 171 -18.39 4.81 10.68
CA ARG A 171 -19.72 4.39 11.13
C ARG A 171 -20.83 4.75 10.13
N ARG A 172 -20.79 5.95 9.54
CA ARG A 172 -21.77 6.41 8.53
C ARG A 172 -21.70 5.61 7.24
N GLU A 173 -20.49 5.28 6.80
CA GLU A 173 -20.25 4.45 5.60
C GLU A 173 -20.59 2.96 5.85
N GLY A 174 -20.98 2.59 7.08
CA GLY A 174 -21.35 1.22 7.43
C GLY A 174 -20.17 0.24 7.40
N ILE A 175 -18.95 0.74 7.52
CA ILE A 175 -17.74 -0.07 7.51
C ILE A 175 -17.58 -0.71 8.90
N ARG A 176 -17.50 -2.04 8.93
CA ARG A 176 -17.36 -2.77 10.20
C ARG A 176 -15.98 -2.49 10.81
N ALA A 177 -15.97 -1.75 11.91
CA ALA A 177 -14.78 -1.57 12.73
C ALA A 177 -14.30 -2.93 13.27
N ASP A 178 -12.99 -3.14 13.20
CA ASP A 178 -12.32 -4.30 13.78
C ASP A 178 -11.60 -3.91 15.08
N GLU A 179 -11.06 -4.92 15.77
CA GLU A 179 -10.34 -4.70 17.03
C GLU A 179 -9.08 -3.85 16.82
N VAL A 180 -8.45 -3.94 15.64
CA VAL A 180 -7.22 -3.22 15.30
C VAL A 180 -7.49 -1.72 15.15
N PHE A 181 -8.60 -1.36 14.51
CA PHE A 181 -9.05 0.02 14.37
C PHE A 181 -9.39 0.62 15.72
N CYS A 182 -10.22 -0.06 16.53
CA CYS A 182 -10.58 0.43 17.86
C CYS A 182 -9.36 0.63 18.77
N ARG A 183 -8.37 -0.28 18.68
CA ARG A 183 -7.10 -0.16 19.41
C ARG A 183 -6.28 1.04 18.94
N SER A 184 -6.20 1.25 17.62
CA SER A 184 -5.48 2.40 17.04
C SER A 184 -6.13 3.72 17.44
N VAL A 185 -7.47 3.81 17.42
CA VAL A 185 -8.23 4.99 17.87
C VAL A 185 -7.99 5.25 19.35
N LYS A 186 -8.08 4.21 20.20
CA LYS A 186 -7.84 4.34 21.64
C LYS A 186 -6.42 4.82 21.95
N SER A 187 -5.41 4.21 21.32
CA SER A 187 -4.00 4.63 21.45
C SER A 187 -3.82 6.10 21.08
N ALA A 188 -4.43 6.52 19.96
CA ALA A 188 -4.33 7.89 19.50
C ALA A 188 -4.99 8.88 20.47
N LEU A 189 -6.17 8.55 21.03
CA LEU A 189 -6.84 9.37 22.03
C LEU A 189 -6.07 9.46 23.35
N GLU A 190 -5.51 8.35 23.84
CA GLU A 190 -4.67 8.32 25.05
C GLU A 190 -3.43 9.23 24.89
N ARG A 191 -2.83 9.28 23.68
CA ARG A 191 -1.74 10.21 23.39
C ARG A 191 -2.18 11.67 23.34
N VAL A 192 -3.37 11.97 22.85
CA VAL A 192 -3.94 13.34 22.89
C VAL A 192 -4.05 13.79 24.33
N GLU A 193 -4.62 12.95 25.20
CA GLU A 193 -4.79 13.25 26.62
C GLU A 193 -3.44 13.45 27.33
N ALA A 194 -2.44 12.62 27.03
CA ALA A 194 -1.08 12.73 27.59
C ALA A 194 -0.33 14.00 27.16
N VAL A 195 -0.63 14.57 25.99
CA VAL A 195 -0.03 15.84 25.51
C VAL A 195 -0.72 17.06 26.13
N GLN A 196 -1.95 16.92 26.61
CA GLN A 196 -2.75 18.00 27.22
C GLN A 196 -2.62 18.09 28.75
N ALA A 197 -2.05 17.08 29.41
CA ALA A 197 -1.81 17.02 30.86
C ALA A 197 -0.45 17.62 31.26
#